data_AF-A0AAN1HZA3-F1
#
_entry.id   AF-A0AAN1HZA3-F1
#
_cell.length_a   1.000
_cell.length_b   1.000
_cell.length_c   1.000
_cell.angle_alpha   90.00
_cell.angle_beta   90.00
_cell.angle_gamma   90.00
#
_symmetry.space_group_name_H-M   'P 1'
#
loop_
_entity.id
_entity.type
_entity.pdbx_description
1 polymer ?
#
loop_
_entity_poly.entity_id
_entity_poly.type
_entity_poly.pdbx_seq_one_letter_code
_entity_poly.pdbx_strand_id
1 'polypeptide(L)'
;MRAKGWTISAISRHLGRDRKTIRSHLSGRRNHVRSSRPDPLEPFLEYCRQRLSDNPHLPASTLLSELGELGYHGPYSTFTRLLREHQLRPGCEVCETGLNTSTSTPPDHQN
;
A
#
# COMPACT_ATOMS: atom_id res chain seq x y z
N MET A 1 -27.53 -23.64 15.92
CA MET A 1 -28.56 -23.27 14.91
C MET A 1 -28.19 -23.86 13.56
N ARG A 2 -28.99 -24.81 13.06
CA ARG A 2 -28.82 -25.46 11.75
C ARG A 2 -29.60 -24.67 10.71
N ALA A 3 -28.95 -23.72 10.05
CA ALA A 3 -29.59 -22.96 8.99
C ALA A 3 -29.65 -23.82 7.71
N LYS A 4 -30.84 -24.38 7.45
CA LYS A 4 -31.29 -25.05 6.21
C LYS A 4 -30.53 -26.35 5.87
N GLY A 5 -31.21 -27.50 6.00
CA GLY A 5 -30.71 -28.86 5.73
C GLY A 5 -30.41 -29.19 4.27
N TRP A 6 -29.59 -28.37 3.60
CA TRP A 6 -29.17 -28.58 2.22
C TRP A 6 -27.87 -29.38 2.21
N THR A 7 -27.85 -30.50 1.49
CA THR A 7 -26.61 -31.29 1.30
C THR A 7 -25.66 -30.55 0.37
N ILE A 8 -24.35 -30.79 0.50
CA ILE A 8 -23.32 -30.22 -0.41
C ILE A 8 -23.67 -30.48 -1.89
N SER A 9 -24.25 -31.65 -2.18
CA SER A 9 -24.72 -32.01 -3.52
C SER A 9 -25.91 -31.18 -4.00
N ALA A 10 -26.84 -30.81 -3.11
CA ALA A 10 -27.95 -29.92 -3.44
C ALA A 10 -27.45 -28.51 -3.75
N ILE A 11 -26.50 -28.00 -2.95
CA ILE A 11 -25.86 -26.70 -3.17
C ILE A 11 -25.06 -26.69 -4.49
N SER A 12 -24.39 -27.80 -4.82
CA SER A 12 -23.66 -27.99 -6.08
C SER A 12 -24.57 -27.95 -7.30
N ARG A 13 -25.70 -28.68 -7.27
CA ARG A 13 -26.68 -28.66 -8.37
C ARG A 13 -27.37 -27.32 -8.52
N HIS A 14 -27.65 -26.65 -7.41
CA HIS A 14 -28.31 -25.35 -7.42
C HIS A 14 -27.38 -24.22 -7.94
N LEU A 15 -26.09 -24.27 -7.61
CA LEU A 15 -25.10 -23.25 -8.00
C LEU A 15 -24.30 -23.61 -9.26
N GLY A 16 -24.46 -24.83 -9.81
CA GLY A 16 -23.66 -25.34 -10.92
C GLY A 16 -22.15 -25.45 -10.64
N ARG A 17 -21.76 -25.49 -9.36
CA ARG A 17 -20.34 -25.50 -8.92
C ARG A 17 -19.94 -26.85 -8.38
N ASP A 18 -18.67 -27.22 -8.55
CA ASP A 18 -18.16 -28.51 -8.08
C ASP A 18 -18.30 -28.70 -6.57
N ARG A 19 -18.68 -29.91 -6.17
CA ARG A 19 -18.92 -30.30 -4.78
C ARG A 19 -17.67 -30.18 -3.90
N LYS A 20 -16.46 -30.34 -4.45
CA LYS A 20 -15.18 -30.16 -3.73
C LYS A 20 -14.94 -28.68 -3.44
N THR A 21 -15.31 -27.80 -4.37
CA THR A 21 -15.28 -26.34 -4.20
C THR A 21 -16.19 -25.90 -3.06
N ILE A 22 -17.45 -26.37 -3.05
CA ILE A 22 -18.42 -26.05 -2.00
C ILE A 22 -18.00 -26.64 -0.66
N ARG A 23 -17.52 -27.90 -0.65
CA ARG A 23 -16.98 -28.53 0.57
C ARG A 23 -15.82 -27.73 1.15
N SER A 24 -14.85 -27.31 0.32
CA SER A 24 -13.71 -26.49 0.75
C SER A 24 -14.13 -25.11 1.27
N HIS A 25 -15.18 -24.51 0.69
CA HIS A 25 -15.71 -23.22 1.11
C HIS A 25 -16.46 -23.32 2.45
N LEU A 26 -17.32 -24.33 2.60
CA LEU A 26 -18.07 -24.61 3.85
C LEU A 26 -17.17 -25.13 4.98
N SER A 27 -16.10 -25.85 4.67
CA SER A 27 -15.13 -26.35 5.66
C SER A 27 -14.12 -25.29 6.10
N GLY A 28 -14.29 -24.01 5.71
CA GLY A 28 -13.36 -22.92 6.02
C GLY A 28 -11.98 -23.05 5.36
N ARG A 29 -11.74 -24.08 4.55
CA ARG A 29 -10.43 -24.42 3.99
C ARG A 29 -10.19 -23.74 2.65
N ARG A 30 -10.60 -22.48 2.55
CA ARG A 30 -10.19 -21.48 1.55
C ARG A 30 -10.47 -20.07 2.09
N ASN A 31 -10.16 -19.86 3.36
CA ASN A 31 -9.56 -18.61 3.79
C ASN A 31 -8.12 -18.64 3.21
N HIS A 32 -7.97 -18.13 1.98
CA HIS A 32 -6.77 -17.36 1.67
C HIS A 32 -7.18 -15.91 1.84
N VAL A 33 -7.63 -15.53 3.04
CA VAL A 33 -7.42 -14.15 3.46
C VAL A 33 -5.90 -14.07 3.47
N ARG A 34 -5.31 -13.40 2.47
CA ARG A 34 -3.90 -13.05 2.57
C ARG A 34 -3.81 -12.36 3.91
N SER A 35 -3.19 -13.00 4.90
CA SER A 35 -2.92 -12.34 6.17
C SER A 35 -2.33 -11.01 5.78
N SER A 36 -3.03 -9.92 6.12
CA SER A 36 -2.54 -8.57 5.87
C SER A 36 -1.13 -8.59 6.42
N ARG A 37 -0.12 -8.57 5.54
CA ARG A 37 1.25 -8.55 6.02
C ARG A 37 1.32 -7.28 6.87
N PRO A 38 1.84 -7.35 8.10
CA PRO A 38 1.99 -6.15 8.91
C PRO A 38 2.73 -5.12 8.06
N ASP A 39 2.15 -3.93 7.93
CA ASP A 39 2.70 -2.93 7.03
C ASP A 39 4.04 -2.47 7.61
N PRO A 40 5.16 -2.65 6.89
CA PRO A 40 6.48 -2.31 7.43
C PRO A 40 6.65 -0.81 7.65
N LEU A 41 5.76 0.01 7.07
CA LEU A 41 5.72 1.44 7.26
C LEU A 41 4.86 1.85 8.47
N GLU A 42 4.02 0.97 9.01
CA GLU A 42 3.08 1.26 10.10
C GLU A 42 3.74 2.00 11.29
N PRO A 43 4.91 1.56 11.80
CA PRO A 43 5.59 2.26 12.91
C PRO A 43 6.08 3.67 12.56
N PHE A 44 6.26 3.95 11.26
CA PHE A 44 6.80 5.20 10.74
C PHE A 44 5.75 6.11 10.10
N LEU A 45 4.48 5.68 10.03
CA LEU A 45 3.41 6.45 9.38
C LEU A 45 3.22 7.82 10.00
N GLU A 46 3.27 7.90 11.33
CA GLU A 46 3.10 9.17 12.05
C GLU A 46 4.24 10.13 11.74
N TYR A 47 5.48 9.62 11.69
CA TYR A 47 6.64 10.40 11.29
C TYR A 47 6.51 10.90 9.84
N CYS A 48 6.12 10.03 8.91
CA CYS A 48 5.89 10.41 7.51
C CYS A 48 4.80 11.47 7.39
N ARG A 49 3.70 11.33 8.13
CA ARG A 49 2.58 12.27 8.12
C ARG A 49 3.01 13.64 8.63
N GLN A 50 3.71 13.70 9.75
CA GLN A 50 4.24 14.94 10.29
C GLN A 50 5.20 15.60 9.29
N ARG A 51 6.15 14.82 8.77
CA ARG A 51 7.19 15.32 7.85
C ARG A 51 6.61 15.87 6.54
N LEU A 52 5.62 15.17 5.97
CA LEU A 52 4.93 15.61 4.75
C LEU A 52 3.93 16.75 5.01
N SER A 53 3.43 16.90 6.24
CA SER A 53 2.64 18.08 6.63
C SER A 53 3.52 19.32 6.75
N ASP A 54 4.71 19.18 7.33
CA ASP A 54 5.68 20.27 7.45
C ASP A 54 6.27 20.65 6.07
N ASN A 55 6.54 19.66 5.22
CA ASN A 55 7.11 19.86 3.89
C ASN A 55 6.40 18.99 2.83
N PRO A 56 5.30 19.46 2.24
CA PRO A 56 4.53 18.71 1.22
C PRO A 56 5.34 18.39 -0.04
N HIS A 57 6.36 19.19 -0.34
CA HIS A 57 7.24 19.03 -1.51
C HIS A 57 8.43 18.11 -1.27
N LEU A 58 8.61 17.57 -0.05
CA LEU A 58 9.78 16.76 0.29
C LEU A 58 9.88 15.55 -0.66
N PRO A 59 11.04 15.30 -1.30
CA PRO A 59 11.21 14.13 -2.17
C PRO A 59 11.04 12.81 -1.40
N ALA A 60 10.39 11.83 -2.03
CA ALA A 60 10.20 10.50 -1.43
C ALA A 60 11.53 9.78 -1.19
N SER A 61 12.56 10.04 -2.01
CA SER A 61 13.91 9.53 -1.81
C SER A 61 14.56 10.06 -0.53
N THR A 62 14.45 11.37 -0.27
CA THR A 62 14.95 11.99 0.96
C THR A 62 14.24 11.43 2.18
N LEU A 63 12.91 11.36 2.13
CA LEU A 63 12.11 10.77 3.22
C LEU A 63 12.49 9.29 3.46
N LEU A 64 12.76 8.53 2.39
CA LEU A 64 13.23 7.14 2.53
C LEU A 64 14.61 7.04 3.18
N SER A 65 15.54 7.94 2.87
CA SER A 65 16.86 7.97 3.53
C SER A 65 16.73 8.29 5.02
N GLU A 66 15.92 9.29 5.39
CA GLU A 66 15.60 9.61 6.80
C GLU A 66 15.00 8.39 7.52
N LEU A 67 14.06 7.69 6.87
CA LEU A 67 13.49 6.45 7.41
C LEU A 67 14.53 5.32 7.53
N GLY A 68 15.48 5.24 6.60
CA GLY A 68 16.58 4.28 6.64
C GLY A 68 17.46 4.44 7.88
N GLU A 69 17.74 5.68 8.26
CA GLU A 69 18.46 6.00 9.51
C GLU A 69 17.64 5.61 10.76
N LEU A 70 16.32 5.71 10.68
CA LEU A 70 15.37 5.27 11.72
C LEU A 70 15.14 3.75 11.75
N GLY A 71 15.74 2.99 10.82
CA GLY A 71 15.68 1.52 10.78
C GLY A 71 14.68 0.92 9.77
N TYR A 72 14.19 1.71 8.81
CA TYR A 72 13.37 1.20 7.72
C TYR A 72 14.24 0.60 6.61
N HIS A 73 14.09 -0.71 6.37
CA HIS A 73 14.85 -1.44 5.35
C HIS A 73 14.00 -1.87 4.13
N GLY A 74 12.81 -1.28 3.97
CA GLY A 74 11.93 -1.62 2.86
C GLY A 74 12.39 -1.03 1.52
N PRO A 75 12.11 -1.69 0.38
CA PRO A 75 12.50 -1.16 -0.93
C PRO A 75 11.68 0.08 -1.30
N TYR A 76 12.26 0.96 -2.11
CA TYR A 76 11.63 2.22 -2.57
C TYR A 76 10.25 2.01 -3.23
N SER A 77 10.08 0.93 -4.00
CA SER A 77 8.80 0.57 -4.62
C SER A 77 7.70 0.21 -3.61
N THR A 78 8.08 -0.44 -2.50
CA THR A 78 7.13 -0.74 -1.42
C THR A 78 6.80 0.51 -0.63
N PHE A 79 7.81 1.34 -0.34
CA PHE A 79 7.63 2.62 0.34
C PHE A 79 6.66 3.54 -0.41
N THR A 80 6.92 3.78 -1.70
CA THR A 80 6.06 4.64 -2.53
C THR A 80 4.65 4.09 -2.73
N ARG A 81 4.49 2.76 -2.75
CA ARG A 81 3.17 2.11 -2.73
C ARG A 81 2.43 2.42 -1.42
N LEU A 82 3.09 2.24 -0.28
CA LEU A 82 2.51 2.47 1.05
C LEU A 82 2.14 3.96 1.25
N LEU A 83 2.97 4.89 0.78
CA LEU A 83 2.61 6.33 0.79
C LEU A 83 1.29 6.62 0.06
N ARG A 84 1.03 5.95 -1.07
CA ARG A 84 -0.21 6.10 -1.83
C ARG A 84 -1.38 5.42 -1.13
N GLU A 85 -1.15 4.24 -0.57
CA GLU A 85 -2.16 3.44 0.14
C GLU A 85 -2.69 4.16 1.39
N HIS A 86 -1.80 4.85 2.10
CA HIS A 86 -2.14 5.68 3.26
C HIS A 86 -2.51 7.14 2.92
N GLN A 87 -2.57 7.49 1.62
CA GLN A 87 -2.83 8.86 1.13
C GLN A 87 -2.02 9.95 1.87
N LEU A 88 -0.75 9.66 2.17
CA LEU A 88 0.11 10.54 2.96
C LEU A 88 0.61 11.76 2.19
N ARG A 89 0.64 11.68 0.85
CA ARG A 89 0.94 12.85 0.02
C ARG A 89 -0.35 13.59 -0.31
N PRO A 90 -0.55 14.81 0.22
CA PRO A 90 -1.53 15.70 -0.38
C PRO A 90 -1.11 15.96 -1.83
N GLY A 91 -2.08 15.94 -2.75
CA GLY A 91 -1.85 16.35 -4.13
C GLY A 91 -1.26 17.75 -4.12
N CYS A 92 -0.06 17.89 -4.68
CA CYS A 92 0.63 19.17 -4.71
C CYS A 92 0.78 19.60 -6.16
N GLU A 93 0.00 20.60 -6.56
CA GLU A 93 -0.04 21.11 -7.94
C GLU A 93 1.36 21.52 -8.45
N VAL A 94 2.22 22.04 -7.57
CA VAL A 94 3.60 22.42 -7.91
C VAL A 94 4.48 21.19 -8.22
N CYS A 95 4.33 20.11 -7.45
CA CYS A 95 5.09 18.88 -7.67
C CYS A 95 4.59 18.10 -8.88
N GLU A 96 3.28 18.15 -9.16
CA GLU A 96 2.69 17.55 -10.35
C GLU A 96 3.10 18.31 -11.61
N THR A 97 3.21 19.65 -11.51
CA THR A 97 3.66 20.50 -12.62
C THR A 97 5.17 20.39 -12.87
N GLY A 98 5.99 20.23 -11.82
CA GLY A 98 7.47 20.23 -11.90
C GLY A 98 8.12 18.99 -12.54
N LEU A 99 7.38 17.95 -12.93
CA LEU A 99 7.91 16.80 -13.68
C LEU A 99 8.31 17.17 -15.12
N ASN A 100 8.08 18.41 -15.57
CA ASN A 100 8.45 18.90 -16.90
C ASN A 100 9.60 19.95 -16.93
N THR A 101 10.15 20.40 -15.79
CA THR A 101 11.26 21.37 -15.79
C THR A 101 12.56 20.75 -15.26
N SER A 102 13.19 19.94 -16.10
CA SER A 102 14.62 19.68 -15.95
C SER A 102 15.40 20.95 -16.31
N THR A 103 16.28 21.36 -15.38
CA THR A 103 17.39 22.32 -15.56
C THR A 103 17.06 23.79 -15.37
N SER A 104 17.27 24.30 -14.16
CA SER A 104 17.71 25.69 -13.96
C SER A 104 19.02 25.67 -13.18
N THR A 105 20.10 25.75 -13.94
CA THR A 105 21.45 26.28 -13.68
C THR A 105 21.72 26.83 -12.27
N PRO A 106 22.75 26.33 -11.54
CA PRO A 106 23.36 27.07 -10.44
C PRO A 106 24.24 28.22 -10.97
N PRO A 107 24.42 29.28 -10.17
CA PRO A 107 24.75 30.61 -10.65
C PRO A 107 26.25 30.78 -10.95
N ASP A 108 26.48 31.65 -11.93
CA ASP A 108 27.61 32.55 -12.10
C ASP A 108 28.77 32.41 -11.10
N HIS A 109 29.94 31.99 -11.61
CA HIS A 109 31.22 32.16 -10.93
C HIS A 109 32.10 33.07 -11.78
N GLN A 110 31.97 34.37 -11.56
CA GLN A 110 32.89 35.41 -12.02
C GLN A 110 34.27 35.25 -11.36
N ASN A 111 35.32 35.04 -12.16
CA ASN A 111 36.58 35.81 -12.12
C ASN A 111 37.42 35.56 -13.38
#